data_AF-A0AAV1E294-F1
#
_entry.id   AF-A0AAV1E294-F1
#
_cell.length_a   1.000
_cell.length_b   1.000
_cell.length_c   1.000
_cell.angle_alpha   90.00
_cell.angle_beta   90.00
_cell.angle_gamma   90.00
#
_symmetry.space_group_name_H-M   'P 1'
#
loop_
_entity.id
_entity.type
_entity.pdbx_description
1 polymer ?
#
loop_
_entity_poly.entity_id
_entity_poly.type
_entity_poly.pdbx_seq_one_letter_code
_entity_poly.pdbx_strand_id
1 'polypeptide(L)'
;MWRRLASSQLKALANLRSAAPKPHSFSAAGVSRPAAAVFCSHFSTESVNVGTKKRVEDVMPIATGHEREELEAELEGKDILAINYPVGPFGTKESPAVIQSVFNKRIVGCPGGEGGKFAVIFFVYVS
;
A
#
# COMPACT_ATOMS: atom_id res chain seq x y z
N MET A 1 -38.70 -31.39 11.69
CA MET A 1 -38.51 -32.10 10.40
C MET A 1 -37.45 -31.36 9.60
N TRP A 2 -36.38 -32.08 9.24
CA TRP A 2 -35.61 -32.05 7.96
C TRP A 2 -34.92 -30.72 7.53
N ARG A 3 -33.66 -30.66 7.09
CA ARG A 3 -32.54 -31.61 6.90
C ARG A 3 -31.24 -30.79 6.82
N ARG A 4 -30.14 -31.36 7.34
CA ARG A 4 -28.76 -30.97 7.04
C ARG A 4 -28.46 -31.28 5.57
N LEU A 5 -27.75 -30.41 4.88
CA LEU A 5 -27.02 -30.76 3.65
C LEU A 5 -25.60 -30.21 3.75
N ALA A 6 -24.69 -31.11 4.11
CA ALA A 6 -23.29 -31.00 3.72
C ALA A 6 -23.23 -31.29 2.21
N SER A 7 -22.50 -30.48 1.45
CA SER A 7 -22.02 -30.91 0.15
C SER A 7 -20.59 -30.41 -0.06
N SER A 8 -19.69 -31.38 -0.09
CA SER A 8 -18.33 -31.29 -0.59
C SER A 8 -18.38 -31.52 -2.09
N GLN A 9 -17.70 -30.69 -2.90
CA GLN A 9 -17.15 -31.09 -4.21
C GLN A 9 -16.08 -30.05 -4.63
N LEU A 10 -14.83 -30.27 -4.22
CA LEU A 10 -13.67 -29.75 -4.93
C LEU A 10 -13.58 -30.49 -6.26
N LYS A 11 -13.73 -29.79 -7.39
CA LYS A 11 -13.48 -30.36 -8.71
C LYS A 11 -12.12 -29.93 -9.24
N ALA A 12 -11.44 -30.95 -9.74
CA ALA A 12 -10.04 -30.99 -10.10
C ALA A 12 -9.70 -30.30 -11.44
N LEU A 13 -8.41 -30.07 -11.55
CA LEU A 13 -7.58 -29.50 -12.61
C LEU A 13 -7.94 -29.88 -14.06
N ALA A 14 -7.70 -28.93 -14.98
CA ALA A 14 -7.35 -29.23 -16.36
C ALA A 14 -6.20 -28.32 -16.85
N ASN A 15 -5.04 -28.93 -17.04
CA ASN A 15 -3.87 -28.35 -17.73
C ASN A 15 -4.24 -27.97 -19.17
N LEU A 16 -4.17 -26.68 -19.50
CA LEU A 16 -4.12 -26.24 -20.89
C LEU A 16 -2.66 -26.14 -21.34
N ARG A 17 -2.35 -27.01 -22.29
CA ARG A 17 -1.05 -27.26 -22.89
C ARG A 17 -0.54 -26.00 -23.61
N SER A 18 0.73 -25.67 -23.41
CA SER A 18 1.45 -24.70 -24.22
C SER A 18 1.52 -25.18 -25.67
N ALA A 19 0.96 -24.42 -26.61
CA ALA A 19 1.23 -24.59 -28.02
C ALA A 19 2.52 -23.84 -28.36
N ALA A 20 3.57 -24.58 -28.70
CA ALA A 20 4.81 -24.02 -29.23
C ALA A 20 4.55 -23.42 -30.63
N PRO A 21 5.06 -22.21 -30.94
CA PRO A 21 5.00 -21.70 -32.31
C PRO A 21 6.03 -22.42 -33.19
N LYS A 22 5.62 -22.76 -34.41
CA LYS A 22 6.48 -23.30 -35.47
C LYS A 22 7.47 -22.21 -35.92
N PRO A 23 8.76 -22.52 -36.15
CA PRO A 23 9.65 -21.59 -36.81
C PRO A 23 9.31 -21.53 -38.30
N HIS A 24 8.93 -20.34 -38.78
CA HIS A 24 8.88 -20.04 -40.19
C HIS A 24 10.31 -19.76 -40.64
N SER A 25 10.86 -20.61 -41.51
CA SER A 25 12.16 -20.36 -42.14
C SER A 25 12.01 -19.23 -43.16
N PHE A 26 12.42 -18.03 -42.79
CA PHE A 26 12.55 -16.93 -43.73
C PHE A 26 13.94 -16.98 -44.35
N SER A 27 14.05 -17.51 -45.57
CA SER A 27 15.21 -17.28 -46.42
C SER A 27 15.20 -15.81 -46.85
N ALA A 28 16.02 -14.98 -46.21
CA ALA A 28 16.30 -13.64 -46.66
C ALA A 28 17.67 -13.63 -47.35
N ALA A 29 17.64 -13.55 -48.67
CA ALA A 29 18.80 -13.23 -49.48
C ALA A 29 19.43 -11.90 -48.99
N GLY A 30 20.76 -11.87 -48.97
CA GLY A 30 21.55 -10.79 -48.42
C GLY A 30 21.21 -9.43 -49.02
N VAL A 31 20.90 -8.48 -48.14
CA VAL A 31 20.99 -7.05 -48.44
C VAL A 31 21.79 -6.44 -47.30
N SER A 32 23.03 -6.10 -47.59
CA SER A 32 23.90 -5.32 -46.72
C SER A 32 23.28 -3.94 -46.50
N ARG A 33 22.71 -3.71 -45.31
CA ARG A 33 22.30 -2.36 -44.87
C ARG A 33 23.46 -1.71 -44.10
N PRO A 34 23.76 -0.43 -44.35
CA PRO A 34 24.82 0.27 -43.64
C PRO A 34 24.47 0.35 -42.16
N ALA A 35 25.44 0.04 -41.31
CA ALA A 35 25.33 0.19 -39.86
C ALA A 35 25.20 1.67 -39.53
N ALA A 36 23.97 2.16 -39.38
CA ALA A 36 23.73 3.39 -38.65
C ALA A 36 24.10 3.09 -37.20
N ALA A 37 25.17 3.72 -36.71
CA ALA A 37 25.50 3.71 -35.30
C ALA A 37 24.30 4.32 -34.55
N VAL A 38 23.47 3.43 -34.00
CA VAL A 38 22.46 3.82 -33.03
C VAL A 38 23.25 4.36 -31.85
N PHE A 39 23.29 5.69 -31.72
CA PHE A 39 23.71 6.31 -30.47
C PHE A 39 22.70 5.84 -29.42
N CYS A 40 23.06 4.76 -28.74
CA CYS A 40 22.40 4.38 -27.50
C CYS A 40 22.76 5.50 -26.53
N SER A 41 21.81 6.41 -26.28
CA SER A 41 21.85 7.27 -25.11
C SER A 41 21.77 6.35 -23.90
N HIS A 42 22.93 5.96 -23.42
CA HIS A 42 23.15 5.23 -22.20
C HIS A 42 22.65 6.12 -21.06
N PHE A 43 21.39 5.92 -20.67
CA PHE A 43 20.87 6.51 -19.44
C PHE A 43 21.52 5.73 -18.29
N SER A 44 22.67 6.23 -17.86
CA SER A 44 23.37 5.72 -16.70
C SER A 44 22.60 6.22 -15.48
N THR A 45 21.82 5.34 -14.85
CA THR A 45 21.31 5.55 -13.50
C THR A 45 22.48 5.43 -12.54
N GLU A 46 23.21 6.53 -12.35
CA GLU A 46 24.16 6.66 -11.26
C GLU A 46 23.35 6.76 -9.96
N SER A 47 23.20 5.63 -9.25
CA SER A 47 22.63 5.66 -7.90
C SER A 47 23.68 6.22 -6.94
N VAL A 48 23.92 7.53 -7.01
CA VAL A 48 24.63 8.27 -5.97
C VAL A 48 23.74 8.25 -4.74
N ASN A 49 24.05 7.33 -3.83
CA ASN A 49 23.52 7.32 -2.47
C ASN A 49 24.22 8.44 -1.66
N VAL A 50 23.91 9.69 -1.98
CA VAL A 50 24.34 10.86 -1.19
C VAL A 50 23.09 11.52 -0.66
N GLY A 51 22.62 11.08 0.50
CA GLY A 51 21.89 11.89 1.50
C GLY A 51 20.66 12.70 1.07
N THR A 52 20.19 12.62 -0.17
CA THR A 52 19.03 13.36 -0.66
C THR A 52 17.79 12.55 -0.38
N LYS A 53 16.85 13.15 0.37
CA LYS A 53 15.51 12.60 0.58
C LYS A 53 14.93 12.18 -0.78
N LYS A 54 14.68 10.88 -0.96
CA LYS A 54 14.05 10.35 -2.18
C LYS A 54 12.70 11.03 -2.33
N ARG A 55 12.39 11.51 -3.53
CA ARG A 55 11.08 12.08 -3.83
C ARG A 55 10.18 11.02 -4.44
N VAL A 56 8.86 11.25 -4.44
CA VAL A 56 7.93 10.30 -5.06
C VAL A 56 8.14 10.21 -6.56
N GLU A 57 8.57 11.29 -7.23
CA GLU A 57 8.89 11.27 -8.65
C GLU A 57 9.98 10.26 -9.02
N ASP A 58 10.94 10.04 -8.12
CA ASP A 58 12.06 9.10 -8.34
C ASP A 58 11.62 7.64 -8.23
N VAL A 59 10.52 7.37 -7.52
CA VAL A 59 9.98 6.03 -7.27
C VAL A 59 8.83 5.71 -8.22
N MET A 60 7.85 6.60 -8.31
CA MET A 60 6.64 6.45 -9.11
C MET A 60 6.17 7.80 -9.67
N PRO A 61 6.65 8.22 -10.85
CA PRO A 61 6.41 9.55 -11.40
C PRO A 61 4.95 9.81 -11.83
N ILE A 62 4.14 8.76 -11.99
CA ILE A 62 2.74 8.86 -12.41
C ILE A 62 1.78 8.83 -11.20
N ALA A 63 2.32 8.71 -9.97
CA ALA A 63 1.52 8.72 -8.74
C ALA A 63 0.77 10.06 -8.60
N THR A 64 -0.55 10.01 -8.38
CA THR A 64 -1.38 11.20 -8.18
C THR A 64 -2.44 10.98 -7.10
N GLY A 65 -2.99 12.07 -6.56
CA GLY A 65 -4.01 12.00 -5.51
C GLY A 65 -3.51 11.31 -4.23
N HIS A 66 -4.36 10.46 -3.66
CA HIS A 66 -4.06 9.76 -2.39
C HIS A 66 -2.89 8.78 -2.53
N GLU A 67 -2.68 8.21 -3.72
CA GLU A 67 -1.54 7.31 -3.98
C GLU A 67 -0.20 8.03 -3.76
N ARG A 68 -0.11 9.29 -4.19
CA ARG A 68 1.09 10.10 -4.02
C ARG A 68 1.28 10.52 -2.56
N GLU A 69 0.21 10.91 -1.89
CA GLU A 69 0.24 11.33 -0.49
C GLU A 69 0.75 10.20 0.43
N GLU A 70 0.24 8.98 0.22
CA GLU A 70 0.70 7.77 0.94
C GLU A 70 2.20 7.53 0.73
N LEU A 71 2.70 7.60 -0.51
CA LEU A 71 4.13 7.41 -0.81
C LEU A 71 5.02 8.53 -0.25
N GLU A 72 4.57 9.79 -0.28
CA GLU A 72 5.32 10.90 0.31
C GLU A 72 5.50 10.70 1.82
N ALA A 73 4.45 10.27 2.51
CA ALA A 73 4.50 10.00 3.94
C ALA A 73 5.40 8.80 4.28
N GLU A 74 5.32 7.71 3.52
CA GLU A 74 6.19 6.54 3.68
C GLU A 74 7.67 6.87 3.49
N LEU A 75 8.01 7.69 2.47
CA LEU A 75 9.38 8.16 2.23
C LEU A 75 9.89 9.08 3.35
N GLU A 76 9.00 9.85 3.98
CA GLU A 76 9.32 10.67 5.16
C GLU A 76 9.31 9.87 6.48
N GLY A 77 8.85 8.60 6.45
CA GLY A 77 8.69 7.76 7.63
C GLY A 77 7.57 8.23 8.58
N LYS A 78 6.54 8.90 8.03
CA LYS A 78 5.38 9.39 8.78
C LYS A 78 4.17 8.50 8.48
N ASP A 79 3.35 8.26 9.49
CA ASP A 79 2.06 7.61 9.33
C ASP A 79 0.95 8.66 9.26
N ILE A 80 0.30 8.77 8.10
CA ILE A 80 -0.82 9.70 7.84
C ILE A 80 -2.00 9.39 8.78
N LEU A 81 -2.18 8.12 9.12
CA LEU A 81 -3.31 7.63 9.91
C LEU A 81 -2.97 7.49 11.40
N ALA A 82 -1.83 8.02 11.85
CA ALA A 82 -1.37 7.93 13.24
C ALA A 82 -2.40 8.42 14.25
N ILE A 83 -3.19 9.44 13.88
CA ILE A 83 -4.25 9.99 14.74
C ILE A 83 -5.35 8.95 15.05
N ASN A 84 -5.52 7.90 14.24
CA ASN A 84 -6.61 6.94 14.39
C ASN A 84 -6.43 6.01 15.59
N TYR A 85 -5.20 5.83 16.06
CA TYR A 85 -4.85 4.87 17.10
C TYR A 85 -4.26 5.59 18.33
N PRO A 86 -5.06 6.39 19.06
CA PRO A 86 -4.59 7.03 20.28
C PRO A 86 -4.29 5.95 21.33
N VAL A 87 -3.05 5.91 21.80
CA VAL A 87 -2.62 5.06 22.91
C VAL A 87 -2.12 5.96 24.02
N GLY A 88 -2.59 5.73 25.24
CA GLY A 88 -2.22 6.53 26.38
C GLY A 88 -2.87 6.03 27.66
N PRO A 89 -2.47 6.57 28.82
CA PRO A 89 -3.15 6.28 30.08
C PRO A 89 -4.62 6.74 30.01
N PHE A 90 -5.48 6.13 30.83
CA PHE A 90 -6.91 6.43 30.87
C PHE A 90 -7.22 7.92 31.18
N GLY A 91 -6.30 8.61 31.84
CA GLY A 91 -6.46 9.98 32.30
C GLY A 91 -7.09 10.08 33.69
N THR A 92 -6.86 11.20 34.35
CA THR A 92 -7.48 11.58 35.62
C THR A 92 -8.16 12.94 35.47
N LYS A 93 -8.91 13.38 36.49
CA LYS A 93 -9.55 14.70 36.48
C LYS A 93 -8.54 15.85 36.30
N GLU A 94 -7.37 15.72 36.92
CA GLU A 94 -6.30 16.72 36.86
C GLU A 94 -5.42 16.55 35.61
N SER A 95 -5.36 15.34 35.04
CA SER A 95 -4.53 14.99 33.89
C SER A 95 -5.33 14.17 32.86
N PRO A 96 -6.19 14.80 32.03
CA PRO A 96 -7.10 14.10 31.13
C PRO A 96 -6.36 13.40 29.97
N ALA A 97 -6.99 12.37 29.40
CA ALA A 97 -6.51 11.75 28.17
C ALA A 97 -6.86 12.64 26.96
N VAL A 98 -5.84 13.19 26.30
CA VAL A 98 -6.00 14.09 25.15
C VAL A 98 -5.94 13.29 23.85
N ILE A 99 -6.93 13.48 22.98
CA ILE A 99 -7.05 12.77 21.71
C ILE A 99 -7.06 13.77 20.56
N GLN A 100 -6.22 13.51 19.56
CA GLN A 100 -6.14 14.36 18.38
C GLN A 100 -7.35 14.15 17.46
N SER A 101 -7.84 15.22 16.85
CA SER A 101 -8.95 15.17 15.90
C SER A 101 -8.76 16.24 14.84
N VAL A 102 -9.11 15.90 13.59
CA VAL A 102 -9.13 16.87 12.47
C VAL A 102 -10.33 17.82 12.59
N PHE A 103 -11.41 17.37 13.23
CA PHE A 103 -12.65 18.12 13.40
C PHE A 103 -12.91 18.45 14.88
N ASN A 104 -13.81 19.40 15.14
CA ASN A 104 -14.22 19.82 16.50
C ASN A 104 -14.82 18.69 17.35
N LYS A 105 -15.25 17.59 16.73
CA LYS A 105 -15.83 16.42 17.41
C LYS A 105 -15.30 15.15 16.77
N ARG A 106 -15.08 14.13 17.61
CA ARG A 106 -14.66 12.80 17.18
C ARG A 106 -15.31 11.74 18.06
N ILE A 107 -15.55 10.58 17.46
CA ILE A 107 -16.01 9.39 18.16
C ILE A 107 -14.79 8.66 18.71
N VAL A 108 -14.79 8.41 20.02
CA VAL A 108 -13.75 7.66 20.72
C VAL A 108 -14.39 6.48 21.44
N GLY A 109 -13.79 5.29 21.31
CA GLY A 109 -14.14 4.13 22.11
C GLY A 109 -13.19 4.00 23.30
N CYS A 110 -13.73 3.82 24.50
CA CYS A 110 -12.93 3.55 25.69
C CYS A 110 -12.95 2.05 26.01
N PRO A 111 -11.83 1.31 25.92
CA PRO A 111 -11.83 -0.11 26.28
C PRO A 111 -11.92 -0.36 27.79
N GLY A 112 -11.68 0.65 28.64
CA GLY A 112 -11.58 0.51 30.09
C GLY A 112 -10.15 0.26 30.58
N GLY A 113 -9.91 0.38 31.89
CA GLY A 113 -8.60 0.12 32.52
C GLY A 113 -8.35 -1.37 32.86
N GLU A 114 -7.21 -1.67 33.50
CA GLU A 114 -6.90 -3.02 33.99
C GLU A 114 -8.04 -3.57 34.88
N GLY A 115 -8.69 -4.65 34.42
CA GLY A 115 -9.84 -5.25 35.12
C GLY A 115 -11.08 -5.50 34.27
N GLY A 116 -11.02 -5.31 32.95
CA GLY A 116 -11.98 -5.91 32.00
C GLY A 116 -13.41 -5.39 32.09
N LYS A 117 -13.63 -4.17 32.60
CA LYS A 117 -14.93 -3.49 32.49
C LYS A 117 -14.98 -2.76 31.16
N PHE A 118 -15.32 -3.50 30.11
CA PHE A 118 -15.48 -3.00 28.75
C PHE A 118 -16.79 -2.20 28.66
N ALA A 119 -16.73 -0.91 28.98
CA ALA A 119 -17.80 0.01 28.63
C ALA A 119 -17.36 0.73 27.35
N VAL A 120 -17.96 0.40 26.21
CA VAL A 120 -17.79 1.22 24.99
C VAL A 120 -18.48 2.55 25.26
N ILE A 121 -17.76 3.47 25.91
CA ILE A 121 -18.26 4.81 26.17
C ILE A 121 -17.88 5.67 24.97
N PHE A 122 -18.90 6.15 24.26
CA PHE A 122 -18.75 7.17 23.23
C PHE A 122 -18.57 8.53 23.94
N PHE A 123 -17.33 8.91 24.23
CA PHE A 123 -17.06 10.29 24.64
C PHE A 123 -16.82 11.15 23.41
N VAL A 124 -17.61 12.21 23.30
CA VAL A 124 -17.43 13.31 22.35
C VAL A 124 -17.05 14.53 23.17
N TYR A 125 -15.91 15.14 22.84
CA TYR A 125 -15.59 16.58 22.76
C TYR A 125 -14.13 16.83 23.11
N VAL A 126 -13.39 17.39 22.18
CA VAL A 126 -12.18 18.16 22.46
C VAL A 126 -12.39 19.50 21.77
N SER A 127 -12.33 20.59 22.55
CA SER A 127 -12.30 21.96 22.05
C SER A 127 -10.91 22.32 21.55
#